data_AF-B0SQZ2-F1
#
_entry.id   AF-B0SQZ2-F1
#
_cell.length_a   1.000
_cell.length_b   1.000
_cell.length_c   1.000
_cell.angle_alpha   90.00
_cell.angle_beta   90.00
_cell.angle_gamma   90.00
#
_symmetry.space_group_name_H-M   'P 1'
#
loop_
_entity.id
_entity.type
_entity.pdbx_description
1 polymer ?
#
loop_
_entity_poly.entity_id
_entity_poly.type
_entity_poly.pdbx_seq_one_letter_code
_entity_poly.pdbx_strand_id
1 'polypeptide(L)'
;MVEPIEPTNPTVSKTEHLRRPKEPILIIEDKRENQVLLEGICKRIGATYEVAENGKIALEMAKMKSFSLYLVDLMMPIMDGKTFITEQRKIEPRAVFIVQTAIDQTEEIIEIMKMGVYDYLIKPLHVEIVADRLEKTLEYVYLKRMEAVLIDEESKELKSQLEWLNYKESHRKTNEVNAELNSILNLKTTLMQGSGIGAMTTIIDSIETIKKAENGNYLIPKEYWDIISENQEHNKSLLKGLDLAVETIQSNLKLNKISSDNLLSILPEIVKEFQLEMEEKEIKVNLPVVKQTVNLELDLNSLKTILHEIFTNGLKYSKTKSNFDIFVTFVDGYFCLSAKNNIIEDDYAKHLLHSEKKLVEPFYRIHPPVESFYKKEKFSLGLGLTMVDFLLHKHNGMFFIRNAIDHTTEIKASCVIAEIFLPIQN
;
A
#
# COMPACT_ATOMS: atom_id res chain seq x y z
N MET A 1 34.78 -9.25 -41.61
CA MET A 1 35.73 -8.16 -41.34
C MET A 1 35.19 -7.39 -40.17
N VAL A 2 35.94 -7.37 -39.07
CA VAL A 2 35.57 -6.88 -37.75
C VAL A 2 36.01 -5.42 -37.68
N GLU A 3 35.11 -4.50 -37.36
CA GLU A 3 35.45 -3.10 -37.08
C GLU A 3 36.13 -2.98 -35.70
N PRO A 4 37.15 -2.11 -35.56
CA PRO A 4 37.92 -2.01 -34.33
C PRO A 4 37.17 -1.22 -33.26
N ILE A 5 37.14 -1.78 -32.05
CA ILE A 5 36.66 -1.13 -30.83
C ILE A 5 37.67 -0.03 -30.45
N GLU A 6 37.23 1.22 -30.41
CA GLU A 6 38.03 2.32 -29.87
C GLU A 6 38.30 2.12 -28.36
N PRO A 7 39.51 2.41 -27.87
CA PRO A 7 39.83 2.35 -26.46
C PRO A 7 39.17 3.52 -25.73
N THR A 8 38.15 3.23 -24.93
CA THR A 8 37.62 4.20 -23.96
C THR A 8 38.65 4.38 -22.84
N ASN A 9 39.21 5.59 -22.77
CA ASN A 9 40.10 6.00 -21.70
C ASN A 9 39.40 5.92 -20.33
N PRO A 10 40.12 5.55 -19.26
CA PRO A 10 39.57 5.47 -17.93
C PRO A 10 39.57 6.87 -17.29
N THR A 11 38.39 7.40 -16.97
CA THR A 11 38.27 8.53 -16.03
C THR A 11 37.40 8.10 -14.87
N VAL A 12 38.02 7.37 -13.95
CA VAL A 12 37.51 7.22 -12.58
C VAL A 12 37.95 8.45 -11.79
N SER A 13 36.99 9.26 -11.36
CA SER A 13 37.07 10.26 -10.28
C SER A 13 35.63 10.76 -10.03
N LYS A 14 34.74 10.02 -9.35
CA LYS A 14 34.54 10.07 -7.88
C LYS A 14 34.90 11.43 -7.26
N THR A 15 33.93 12.35 -7.20
CA THR A 15 33.79 13.25 -6.07
C THR A 15 32.44 12.97 -5.42
N GLU A 16 32.47 12.82 -4.11
CA GLU A 16 31.49 12.18 -3.25
C GLU A 16 30.15 12.92 -3.21
N HIS A 17 29.09 12.19 -2.88
CA HIS A 17 27.85 12.80 -2.41
C HIS A 17 28.18 13.70 -1.20
N LEU A 18 28.26 15.01 -1.40
CA LEU A 18 28.44 15.97 -0.30
C LEU A 18 27.22 15.85 0.62
N ARG A 19 27.37 15.15 1.75
CA ARG A 19 26.39 15.02 2.83
C ARG A 19 26.22 16.38 3.51
N ARG A 20 25.59 17.34 2.84
CA ARG A 20 25.47 18.72 3.31
C ARG A 20 24.06 19.26 3.10
N PRO A 21 23.55 20.07 4.04
CA PRO A 21 22.32 20.82 3.85
C PRO A 21 22.48 21.87 2.72
N LYS A 22 21.36 22.27 2.11
CA LYS A 22 21.35 23.24 1.00
C LYS A 22 21.31 24.69 1.47
N GLU A 23 20.84 24.89 2.70
CA GLU A 23 20.69 26.20 3.33
C GLU A 23 22.05 26.81 3.69
N PRO A 24 22.18 28.13 3.61
CA PRO A 24 23.44 28.81 3.89
C PRO A 24 23.85 28.73 5.36
N ILE A 25 25.14 28.95 5.62
CA ILE A 25 25.68 29.22 6.94
C ILE A 25 25.44 30.70 7.26
N LEU A 26 24.92 31.03 8.45
CA LEU A 26 24.85 32.41 8.92
C LEU A 26 26.10 32.74 9.74
N ILE A 27 26.94 33.64 9.24
CA ILE A 27 28.11 34.17 9.95
C ILE A 27 27.66 35.42 10.72
N ILE A 28 27.88 35.43 12.03
CA ILE A 28 27.50 36.54 12.92
C ILE A 28 28.78 37.07 13.57
N GLU A 29 29.27 38.19 13.04
CA GLU A 29 30.59 38.74 13.38
C GLU A 29 30.59 40.25 13.06
N ASP A 30 31.08 41.07 13.98
CA ASP A 30 31.07 42.54 13.86
C ASP A 30 32.30 43.10 13.13
N LYS A 31 33.43 42.39 13.16
CA LYS A 31 34.68 42.85 12.52
C LYS A 31 34.79 42.37 11.07
N ARG A 32 34.93 43.32 10.15
CA ARG A 32 35.05 43.05 8.71
C ARG A 32 36.18 42.08 8.36
N GLU A 33 37.32 42.17 9.04
CA GLU A 33 38.47 41.29 8.82
C GLU A 33 38.15 39.81 9.09
N ASN A 34 37.46 39.55 10.20
CA ASN A 34 37.02 38.20 10.58
C ASN A 34 35.94 37.68 9.62
N GLN A 35 35.01 38.53 9.20
CA GLN A 35 34.03 38.18 8.18
C GLN A 35 34.73 37.69 6.91
N VAL A 36 35.66 38.48 6.35
CA VAL A 36 36.37 38.12 5.11
C VAL A 36 37.09 36.77 5.22
N LEU A 37 37.70 36.47 6.37
CA LEU A 37 38.33 35.17 6.63
C LEU A 37 37.30 34.02 6.58
N LEU A 38 36.20 34.16 7.32
CA LEU A 38 35.14 33.14 7.41
C LEU A 38 34.41 32.94 6.08
N GLU A 39 34.16 34.02 5.35
CA GLU A 39 33.66 33.99 3.98
C GLU A 39 34.58 33.19 3.06
N GLY A 40 35.90 33.43 3.14
CA GLY A 40 36.91 32.71 2.37
C GLY A 40 36.92 31.21 2.70
N ILE A 41 36.77 30.85 3.97
CA ILE A 41 36.69 29.46 4.41
C ILE A 41 35.40 28.80 3.88
N CYS A 42 34.25 29.46 3.97
CA CYS A 42 32.98 28.95 3.44
C CYS A 42 33.06 28.71 1.92
N LYS A 43 33.67 29.65 1.17
CA LYS A 43 33.94 29.49 -0.27
C LYS A 43 34.85 28.30 -0.55
N ARG A 44 35.93 28.14 0.22
CA ARG A 44 36.89 27.03 0.07
C ARG A 44 36.22 25.67 0.24
N ILE A 45 35.34 25.53 1.22
CA ILE A 45 34.59 24.28 1.42
C ILE A 45 33.40 24.16 0.44
N GLY A 46 33.03 25.21 -0.31
CA GLY A 46 31.90 25.18 -1.23
C GLY A 46 30.54 25.30 -0.55
N ALA A 47 30.48 25.91 0.64
CA ALA A 47 29.24 26.22 1.34
C ALA A 47 28.74 27.63 0.97
N THR A 48 27.43 27.78 0.84
CA THR A 48 26.79 29.10 0.75
C THR A 48 26.75 29.74 2.14
N TYR A 49 26.81 31.07 2.20
CA TYR A 49 26.82 31.79 3.45
C TYR A 49 26.12 33.14 3.33
N GLU A 50 25.61 33.65 4.44
CA GLU A 50 25.19 35.04 4.62
C GLU A 50 25.85 35.61 5.87
N VAL A 51 25.93 36.94 5.98
CA VAL A 51 26.64 37.62 7.07
C VAL A 51 25.70 38.59 7.79
N ALA A 52 25.77 38.58 9.12
CA ALA A 52 25.11 39.53 10.00
C ALA A 52 26.15 40.21 10.90
N GLU A 53 26.07 41.54 11.04
CA GLU A 53 27.06 42.32 11.80
C GLU A 53 26.81 42.33 13.32
N ASN A 54 25.69 41.78 13.78
CA ASN A 54 25.36 41.63 15.20
C ASN A 54 24.20 40.64 15.39
N GLY A 55 23.96 40.21 16.64
CA GLY A 55 22.91 39.25 16.97
C GLY A 55 21.48 39.70 16.60
N LYS A 56 21.19 41.02 16.61
CA LYS A 56 19.84 41.52 16.29
C LYS A 56 19.52 41.34 14.80
N ILE A 57 20.46 41.71 13.92
CA ILE A 57 20.33 41.50 12.47
C ILE A 57 20.23 39.99 12.18
N ALA A 58 21.03 39.17 12.86
CA ALA A 58 20.99 37.73 12.69
C ALA A 58 19.63 37.12 13.06
N LEU A 59 18.98 37.58 14.15
CA LEU A 59 17.62 37.14 14.50
C LEU A 59 16.59 37.55 13.45
N GLU A 60 16.71 38.75 12.87
CA GLU A 60 15.81 39.20 11.80
C GLU A 60 15.98 38.34 10.55
N MET A 61 17.22 38.02 10.18
CA MET A 61 17.53 37.12 9.06
C MET A 61 17.01 35.71 9.30
N ALA A 62 17.22 35.16 10.51
CA ALA A 62 16.78 33.82 10.90
C ALA A 62 15.25 33.67 10.97
N LYS A 63 14.51 34.78 11.10
CA LYS A 63 13.04 34.78 10.97
C LYS A 63 12.57 34.71 9.52
N MET A 64 13.36 35.26 8.58
CA MET A 64 13.00 35.31 7.16
C MET A 64 13.46 34.09 6.38
N LYS A 65 14.58 33.49 6.78
CA LYS A 65 15.22 32.36 6.10
C LYS A 65 15.75 31.34 7.09
N SER A 66 15.79 30.08 6.68
CA SER A 66 16.44 29.01 7.43
C SER A 66 17.92 28.93 7.08
N PHE A 67 18.73 28.62 8.10
CA PHE A 67 20.16 28.42 7.95
C PHE A 67 20.53 26.99 8.34
N SER A 68 21.62 26.47 7.76
CA SER A 68 22.13 25.15 8.12
C SER A 68 22.92 25.16 9.42
N LEU A 69 23.62 26.26 9.67
CA LEU A 69 24.52 26.45 10.80
C LEU A 69 24.63 27.95 11.12
N TYR A 70 24.68 28.28 12.40
CA TYR A 70 24.99 29.62 12.91
C TYR A 70 26.42 29.65 13.44
N LEU A 71 27.26 30.49 12.86
CA LEU A 71 28.63 30.70 13.29
C LEU A 71 28.70 32.05 14.04
N VAL A 72 28.86 32.00 15.36
CA VAL A 72 28.50 33.14 16.24
C VAL A 72 29.71 33.63 17.02
N ASP A 73 30.11 34.89 16.86
CA ASP A 73 30.99 35.55 17.82
C ASP A 73 30.24 35.84 19.14
N LEU A 74 30.86 35.54 20.28
CA LEU A 74 30.27 35.87 21.57
C LEU A 74 30.31 37.37 21.87
N MET A 75 31.32 38.09 21.40
CA MET A 75 31.54 39.48 21.78
C MET A 75 31.24 40.41 20.60
N MET A 76 30.01 40.94 20.55
CA MET A 76 29.57 41.86 19.51
C MET A 76 28.75 43.03 20.10
N PRO A 77 28.75 44.21 19.46
CA PRO A 77 27.90 45.32 19.87
C PRO A 77 26.41 45.03 19.61
N ILE A 78 25.53 45.80 20.25
CA ILE A 78 24.06 45.78 20.11
C ILE A 78 23.40 44.52 20.72
N MET A 79 23.79 43.33 20.28
CA MET A 79 23.33 42.04 20.83
C MET A 79 24.47 41.03 20.75
N ASP A 80 24.84 40.48 21.91
CA ASP A 80 25.93 39.53 22.05
C ASP A 80 25.53 38.10 21.61
N GLY A 81 26.53 37.25 21.40
CA GLY A 81 26.31 35.89 20.90
C GLY A 81 25.53 35.00 21.88
N LYS A 82 25.73 35.19 23.20
CA LYS A 82 25.00 34.42 24.23
C LYS A 82 23.49 34.75 24.21
N THR A 83 23.13 36.03 24.10
CA THR A 83 21.73 36.46 23.97
C THR A 83 21.13 35.96 22.66
N PHE A 84 21.87 36.07 21.55
CA PHE A 84 21.42 35.55 20.25
C PHE A 84 21.09 34.06 20.31
N ILE A 85 22.00 33.22 20.81
CA ILE A 85 21.81 31.76 20.90
C ILE A 85 20.56 31.44 21.73
N THR A 86 20.39 32.14 22.86
CA THR A 86 19.25 31.94 23.77
C THR A 86 17.92 32.27 23.08
N GLU A 87 17.84 33.41 22.39
CA GLU A 87 16.63 33.81 21.68
C GLU A 87 16.35 32.94 20.45
N GLN A 88 17.37 32.63 19.66
CA GLN A 88 17.21 31.77 18.48
C GLN A 88 16.80 30.36 18.88
N ARG A 89 17.27 29.82 20.01
CA ARG A 89 16.86 28.51 20.51
C ARG A 89 15.36 28.44 20.85
N LYS A 90 14.77 29.54 21.31
CA LYS A 90 13.31 29.61 21.58
C LYS A 90 12.51 29.53 20.29
N ILE A 91 13.05 30.06 19.19
CA ILE A 91 12.41 30.07 17.87
C ILE A 91 12.66 28.74 17.14
N GLU A 92 13.91 28.28 17.15
CA GLU A 92 14.38 27.08 16.49
C GLU A 92 15.18 26.21 17.47
N PRO A 93 14.50 25.32 18.23
CA PRO A 93 15.16 24.48 19.24
C PRO A 93 16.30 23.61 18.68
N ARG A 94 16.19 23.22 17.40
CA ARG A 94 17.15 22.37 16.70
C ARG A 94 18.26 23.14 15.97
N ALA A 95 18.32 24.47 16.11
CA ALA A 95 19.36 25.27 15.49
C ALA A 95 20.76 24.78 15.93
N VAL A 96 21.69 24.69 14.98
CA VAL A 96 23.05 24.24 15.25
C VAL A 96 23.95 25.46 15.30
N PHE A 97 24.76 25.57 16.36
CA PHE A 97 25.62 26.73 16.60
C PHE A 97 27.07 26.28 16.75
N ILE A 98 27.98 26.97 16.07
CA ILE A 98 29.40 26.96 16.39
C ILE A 98 29.75 28.35 16.91
N VAL A 99 30.37 28.39 18.07
CA VAL A 99 30.72 29.65 18.73
C VAL A 99 32.17 30.01 18.47
N GLN A 100 32.46 31.30 18.30
CA GLN A 100 33.81 31.83 18.24
C GLN A 100 34.08 32.69 19.47
N THR A 101 35.22 32.49 20.13
CA THR A 101 35.56 33.21 21.36
C THR A 101 37.06 33.50 21.46
N ALA A 102 37.43 34.60 22.10
CA ALA A 102 38.81 34.91 22.49
C ALA A 102 39.17 34.30 23.86
N ILE A 103 38.21 33.67 24.53
CA ILE A 103 38.37 33.13 25.88
C ILE A 103 38.80 31.67 25.79
N ASP A 104 39.91 31.35 26.44
CA ASP A 104 40.49 29.99 26.52
C ASP A 104 40.33 29.34 27.91
N GLN A 105 39.64 30.01 28.85
CA GLN A 105 39.38 29.51 30.19
C GLN A 105 38.37 28.37 30.18
N THR A 106 38.67 27.29 30.91
CA THR A 106 37.91 26.04 30.87
C THR A 106 36.50 26.21 31.43
N GLU A 107 36.33 27.04 32.47
CA GLU A 107 35.05 27.30 33.11
C GLU A 107 34.05 27.97 32.15
N GLU A 108 34.49 28.96 31.37
CA GLU A 108 33.64 29.67 30.43
C GLU A 108 33.26 28.82 29.22
N ILE A 109 34.15 27.94 28.75
CA ILE A 109 33.86 26.97 27.68
C ILE A 109 32.75 26.01 28.14
N ILE A 110 32.81 25.54 29.39
CA ILE A 110 31.77 24.66 29.95
C ILE A 110 30.42 25.38 29.97
N GLU A 111 30.36 26.66 30.32
CA GLU A 111 29.13 27.45 30.28
C GLU A 111 28.56 27.56 28.87
N ILE A 112 29.40 27.82 27.88
CA ILE A 112 29.00 27.90 26.46
C ILE A 112 28.43 26.55 25.99
N MET A 113 29.10 25.45 26.32
CA MET A 113 28.62 24.10 25.95
C MET A 113 27.27 23.76 26.60
N LYS A 114 27.02 24.21 27.85
CA LYS A 114 25.72 24.04 28.52
C LYS A 114 24.56 24.75 27.81
N MET A 115 24.83 25.70 26.93
CA MET A 115 23.81 26.35 26.08
C MET A 115 23.41 25.50 24.86
N GLY A 116 23.94 24.27 24.74
CA GLY A 116 23.61 23.32 23.68
C GLY A 116 24.21 23.70 22.33
N VAL A 117 25.34 24.41 22.32
CA VAL A 117 26.09 24.65 21.08
C VAL A 117 26.78 23.36 20.64
N TYR A 118 26.96 23.20 19.33
CA TYR A 118 27.55 21.98 18.78
C TYR A 118 29.06 21.95 19.00
N ASP A 119 29.73 23.09 18.80
CA ASP A 119 31.17 23.21 18.95
C ASP A 119 31.58 24.67 19.21
N TYR A 120 32.87 24.88 19.52
CA TYR A 120 33.46 26.21 19.69
C TYR A 120 34.83 26.32 19.00
N LEU A 121 35.21 27.55 18.66
CA LEU A 121 36.45 27.92 17.98
C LEU A 121 37.14 29.03 18.78
N ILE A 122 38.37 28.78 19.20
CA ILE A 122 39.19 29.76 19.92
C ILE A 122 39.91 30.66 18.90
N LYS A 123 39.82 31.98 19.06
CA LYS A 123 40.58 32.97 18.26
C LYS A 123 42.05 33.00 18.73
N PRO A 124 43.05 33.09 17.85
CA PRO A 124 42.96 33.35 16.40
C PRO A 124 42.52 32.12 15.59
N LEU A 125 41.67 32.34 14.59
CA LEU A 125 41.06 31.29 13.79
C LEU A 125 42.04 30.73 12.76
N HIS A 126 42.34 29.43 12.85
CA HIS A 126 43.13 28.72 11.84
C HIS A 126 42.23 28.13 10.75
N VAL A 127 42.51 28.47 9.50
CA VAL A 127 41.70 28.08 8.32
C VAL A 127 41.38 26.58 8.27
N GLU A 128 42.37 25.71 8.54
CA GLU A 128 42.18 24.25 8.47
C GLU A 128 41.27 23.73 9.58
N ILE A 129 41.42 24.26 10.80
CA ILE A 129 40.59 23.86 11.94
C ILE A 129 39.14 24.28 11.68
N VAL A 130 38.92 25.54 11.27
CA VAL A 130 37.56 26.04 10.99
C VAL A 130 36.92 25.25 9.85
N ALA A 131 37.65 24.98 8.77
CA ALA A 131 37.14 24.18 7.66
C ALA A 131 36.69 22.78 8.12
N ASP A 132 37.53 22.04 8.84
CA ASP A 132 37.20 20.70 9.37
C ASP A 132 35.97 20.73 10.29
N ARG A 133 35.88 21.72 11.19
CA ARG A 133 34.72 21.87 12.08
C ARG A 133 33.44 22.17 11.30
N LEU A 134 33.50 23.06 10.32
CA LEU A 134 32.34 23.39 9.48
C LEU A 134 31.86 22.16 8.69
N GLU A 135 32.78 21.39 8.08
CA GLU A 135 32.42 20.20 7.31
C GLU A 135 31.72 19.13 8.16
N LYS A 136 32.29 18.80 9.32
CA LYS A 136 31.70 17.83 10.27
C LYS A 136 30.32 18.29 10.77
N THR A 137 30.18 19.59 11.03
CA THR A 137 28.93 20.15 11.53
C THR A 137 27.84 20.14 10.45
N LEU A 138 28.19 20.47 9.21
CA LEU A 138 27.25 20.38 8.08
C LEU A 138 26.81 18.94 7.82
N GLU A 139 27.72 17.97 7.93
CA GLU A 139 27.36 16.54 7.83
C GLU A 139 26.40 16.12 8.95
N TYR A 140 26.67 16.52 10.19
CA TYR A 140 25.78 16.26 11.32
C TYR A 140 24.36 16.82 11.09
N VAL A 141 24.26 18.07 10.62
CA VAL A 141 22.97 18.71 10.30
C VAL A 141 22.23 17.93 9.21
N TYR A 142 22.94 17.51 8.16
CA TYR A 142 22.36 16.73 7.07
C TYR A 142 21.79 15.40 7.58
N LEU A 143 22.57 14.64 8.36
CA LEU A 143 22.16 13.34 8.89
C LEU A 143 20.95 13.46 9.84
N LYS A 144 20.94 14.46 10.73
CA LYS A 144 19.83 14.68 11.65
C LYS A 144 18.53 15.07 10.95
N ARG A 145 18.60 15.83 9.85
CA ARG A 145 17.42 16.15 9.05
C ARG A 145 16.91 14.94 8.29
N MET A 146 17.81 14.12 7.75
CA MET A 146 17.43 12.87 7.07
C MET A 146 16.74 11.90 8.04
N GLU A 147 17.27 11.73 9.26
CA GLU A 147 16.64 10.94 10.32
C GLU A 147 15.22 11.42 10.63
N ALA A 148 15.01 12.73 10.75
CA ALA A 148 13.68 13.30 11.01
C ALA A 148 12.68 13.06 9.87
N VAL A 149 13.14 13.10 8.62
CA VAL A 149 12.29 12.80 7.45
C VAL A 149 11.88 11.33 7.44
N LEU A 150 12.82 10.42 7.69
CA LEU A 150 12.54 8.97 7.74
C LEU A 150 11.51 8.63 8.82
N ILE A 151 11.65 9.21 10.02
CA ILE A 151 10.71 9.00 11.13
C ILE A 151 9.31 9.55 10.79
N ASP A 152 9.22 10.68 10.09
CA ASP A 152 7.93 11.26 9.67
C ASP A 152 7.25 10.39 8.60
N GLU A 153 8.01 9.86 7.64
CA GLU A 153 7.51 8.91 6.64
C GLU A 153 6.97 7.63 7.30
N GLU A 154 7.74 7.03 8.22
CA GLU A 154 7.33 5.84 8.98
C GLU A 154 6.09 6.13 9.84
N SER A 155 6.02 7.30 10.48
CA SER A 155 4.87 7.72 11.29
C SER A 155 3.61 7.92 10.46
N LYS A 156 3.73 8.46 9.24
CA LYS A 156 2.61 8.63 8.30
C LYS A 156 2.08 7.28 7.82
N GLU A 157 2.97 6.35 7.51
CA GLU A 157 2.61 4.99 7.11
C GLU A 157 1.87 4.27 8.25
N LEU A 158 2.42 4.30 9.47
CA LEU A 158 1.77 3.70 10.63
C LEU A 158 0.40 4.32 10.93
N LYS A 159 0.27 5.64 10.78
CA LYS A 159 -1.01 6.34 10.97
C LYS A 159 -2.04 5.93 9.93
N SER A 160 -1.65 5.78 8.66
CA SER A 160 -2.50 5.26 7.59
C SER A 160 -3.02 3.85 7.91
N GLN A 161 -2.12 2.98 8.37
CA GLN A 161 -2.47 1.61 8.79
C GLN A 161 -3.44 1.59 9.98
N LEU A 162 -3.22 2.45 10.99
CA LEU A 162 -4.12 2.57 12.14
C LEU A 162 -5.48 3.18 11.79
N GLU A 163 -5.53 4.19 10.93
CA GLU A 163 -6.78 4.76 10.43
C GLU A 163 -7.59 3.70 9.66
N TRP A 164 -6.92 2.84 8.89
CA TRP A 164 -7.56 1.72 8.21
C TRP A 164 -8.08 0.63 9.17
N LEU A 165 -7.29 0.24 10.18
CA LEU A 165 -7.72 -0.71 11.22
C LEU A 165 -8.93 -0.18 12.01
N ASN A 166 -8.89 1.09 12.41
CA ASN A 166 -10.00 1.75 13.10
C ASN A 166 -11.24 1.88 12.22
N TYR A 167 -11.08 2.14 10.92
CA TYR A 167 -12.17 2.10 9.97
C TYR A 167 -12.83 0.71 9.95
N LYS A 168 -12.02 -0.36 9.90
CA LYS A 168 -12.47 -1.76 9.90
C LYS A 168 -13.20 -2.15 11.21
N GLU A 169 -12.71 -1.69 12.37
CA GLU A 169 -13.38 -1.93 13.66
C GLU A 169 -14.66 -1.10 13.85
N SER A 170 -14.65 0.18 13.46
CA SER A 170 -15.82 1.08 13.59
C SER A 170 -17.00 0.64 12.73
N HIS A 171 -16.73 0.08 11.55
CA HIS A 171 -17.77 -0.46 10.67
C HIS A 171 -18.35 -1.80 11.15
N ARG A 172 -17.75 -2.42 12.17
CA ARG A 172 -18.25 -3.64 12.81
C ARG A 172 -19.35 -3.36 13.85
N LYS A 173 -19.41 -2.15 14.43
CA LYS A 173 -20.35 -1.80 15.51
C LYS A 173 -21.51 -0.89 15.10
N THR A 174 -21.42 -0.20 13.97
CA THR A 174 -22.31 0.95 13.73
C THR A 174 -23.49 0.66 12.79
N ASN A 175 -23.61 -0.53 12.18
CA ASN A 175 -24.64 -0.78 11.17
C ASN A 175 -25.12 -2.25 11.05
N GLU A 176 -25.27 -3.01 12.15
CA GLU A 176 -25.83 -4.38 12.07
C GLU A 176 -27.21 -4.40 11.36
N VAL A 177 -28.12 -3.48 11.70
CA VAL A 177 -29.45 -3.40 11.07
C VAL A 177 -29.38 -3.04 9.58
N ASN A 178 -28.48 -2.14 9.18
CA ASN A 178 -28.32 -1.75 7.78
C ASN A 178 -27.59 -2.83 6.96
N ALA A 179 -26.65 -3.56 7.56
CA ALA A 179 -25.95 -4.68 6.92
C ALA A 179 -26.88 -5.88 6.70
N GLU A 180 -27.73 -6.20 7.69
CA GLU A 180 -28.78 -7.21 7.57
C GLU A 180 -29.80 -6.82 6.51
N LEU A 181 -30.30 -5.58 6.53
CA LEU A 181 -31.24 -5.07 5.53
C LEU A 181 -30.64 -5.06 4.12
N ASN A 182 -29.38 -4.63 3.96
CA ASN A 182 -28.69 -4.66 2.68
C ASN A 182 -28.49 -6.09 2.17
N SER A 183 -28.17 -7.03 3.07
CA SER A 183 -28.08 -8.45 2.70
C SER A 183 -29.42 -8.99 2.21
N ILE A 184 -30.52 -8.64 2.86
CA ILE A 184 -31.88 -9.00 2.44
C ILE A 184 -32.22 -8.36 1.08
N LEU A 185 -31.88 -7.08 0.89
CA LEU A 185 -32.11 -6.37 -0.37
C LEU A 185 -31.29 -6.94 -1.53
N ASN A 186 -30.02 -7.27 -1.29
CA ASN A 186 -29.13 -7.89 -2.28
C ASN A 186 -29.61 -9.30 -2.62
N LEU A 187 -30.02 -10.09 -1.63
CA LEU A 187 -30.61 -11.42 -1.83
C LEU A 187 -31.91 -11.33 -2.64
N LYS A 188 -32.83 -10.42 -2.27
CA LYS A 188 -34.07 -10.17 -3.03
C LYS A 188 -33.77 -9.82 -4.48
N THR A 189 -32.84 -8.90 -4.70
CA THR A 189 -32.45 -8.46 -6.05
C THR A 189 -31.91 -9.63 -6.87
N THR A 190 -31.03 -10.44 -6.28
CA THR A 190 -30.43 -11.60 -6.95
C THR A 190 -31.46 -12.68 -7.27
N LEU A 191 -32.42 -12.96 -6.37
CA LEU A 191 -33.49 -13.93 -6.60
C LEU A 191 -34.54 -13.46 -7.61
N MET A 192 -34.73 -12.14 -7.75
CA MET A 192 -35.71 -11.56 -8.68
C MET A 192 -35.14 -11.25 -10.08
N GLN A 193 -33.82 -11.12 -10.24
CA GLN A 193 -33.18 -10.80 -11.53
C GLN A 193 -32.67 -12.06 -12.27
N GLY A 194 -32.57 -11.96 -13.60
CA GLY A 194 -31.99 -13.00 -14.46
C GLY A 194 -32.72 -14.34 -14.36
N SER A 195 -31.97 -15.43 -14.23
CA SER A 195 -32.48 -16.81 -14.17
C SER A 195 -33.01 -17.23 -12.78
N GLY A 196 -33.33 -16.27 -11.90
CA GLY A 196 -33.85 -16.54 -10.56
C GLY A 196 -35.34 -16.95 -10.50
N ILE A 197 -35.90 -16.93 -9.29
CA ILE A 197 -37.31 -17.30 -8.99
C ILE A 197 -38.29 -16.34 -9.67
N GLY A 198 -37.92 -15.07 -9.85
CA GLY A 198 -38.76 -14.08 -10.55
C GLY A 198 -39.04 -14.48 -12.01
N ALA A 199 -38.02 -14.96 -12.72
CA ALA A 199 -38.19 -15.48 -14.07
C ALA A 199 -39.07 -16.74 -14.07
N MET A 200 -38.86 -17.66 -13.12
CA MET A 200 -39.70 -18.85 -12.98
C MET A 200 -41.18 -18.49 -12.85
N THR A 201 -41.49 -17.52 -11.99
CA THR A 201 -42.86 -17.05 -11.75
C THR A 201 -43.47 -16.49 -13.04
N THR A 202 -42.72 -15.66 -13.76
CA THR A 202 -43.17 -15.07 -15.03
C THR A 202 -43.43 -16.14 -16.10
N ILE A 203 -42.58 -17.16 -16.18
CA ILE A 203 -42.75 -18.27 -17.13
C ILE A 203 -43.97 -19.10 -16.74
N ILE A 204 -44.17 -19.40 -15.46
CA ILE A 204 -45.34 -20.14 -14.97
C ILE A 204 -46.63 -19.35 -15.26
N ASP A 205 -46.68 -18.04 -15.00
CA ASP A 205 -47.83 -17.19 -15.32
C ASP A 205 -48.14 -17.17 -16.82
N SER A 206 -47.09 -17.20 -17.65
CA SER A 206 -47.23 -17.30 -19.10
C SER A 206 -47.82 -18.66 -19.51
N ILE A 207 -47.35 -19.76 -18.90
CA ILE A 207 -47.90 -21.11 -19.11
C ILE A 207 -49.37 -21.19 -18.70
N GLU A 208 -49.73 -20.64 -17.54
CA GLU A 208 -51.10 -20.61 -17.04
C GLU A 208 -52.06 -19.93 -18.03
N THR A 209 -51.57 -18.94 -18.78
CA THR A 209 -52.35 -18.21 -19.78
C THR A 209 -52.51 -18.98 -21.10
N ILE A 210 -51.49 -19.75 -21.52
CA ILE A 210 -51.47 -20.42 -22.84
C ILE A 210 -51.87 -21.89 -22.79
N LYS A 211 -51.85 -22.53 -21.60
CA LYS A 211 -52.11 -23.97 -21.47
C LYS A 211 -53.50 -24.32 -21.96
N LYS A 212 -53.61 -25.44 -22.69
CA LYS A 212 -54.88 -25.97 -23.18
C LYS A 212 -55.20 -27.27 -22.49
N ALA A 213 -56.43 -27.41 -21.99
CA ALA A 213 -56.90 -28.66 -21.40
C ALA A 213 -57.37 -29.60 -22.52
N GLU A 214 -56.79 -30.80 -22.59
CA GLU A 214 -57.20 -31.84 -23.53
C GLU A 214 -57.07 -33.22 -22.86
N ASN A 215 -58.16 -34.01 -22.88
CA ASN A 215 -58.21 -35.37 -22.31
C ASN A 215 -57.68 -35.50 -20.86
N GLY A 216 -57.93 -34.49 -20.01
CA GLY A 216 -57.48 -34.46 -18.62
C GLY A 216 -56.02 -34.03 -18.42
N ASN A 217 -55.30 -33.69 -19.50
CA ASN A 217 -53.94 -33.18 -19.46
C ASN A 217 -53.88 -31.72 -19.89
N TYR A 218 -52.79 -31.02 -19.50
CA TYR A 218 -52.46 -29.70 -20.05
C TYR A 218 -51.42 -29.84 -21.16
N LEU A 219 -51.74 -29.32 -22.34
CA LEU A 219 -50.79 -29.15 -23.43
C LEU A 219 -50.10 -27.79 -23.30
N ILE A 220 -48.77 -27.84 -23.22
CA ILE A 220 -47.88 -26.69 -23.10
C ILE A 220 -46.87 -26.78 -24.26
N PRO A 221 -46.55 -25.67 -24.94
CA PRO A 221 -45.52 -25.70 -25.97
C PRO A 221 -44.16 -26.08 -25.39
N LYS A 222 -43.42 -26.92 -26.12
CA LYS A 222 -42.12 -27.47 -25.68
C LYS A 222 -41.14 -26.39 -25.23
N GLU A 223 -41.09 -25.27 -25.94
CA GLU A 223 -40.21 -24.13 -25.65
C GLU A 223 -40.36 -23.63 -24.20
N TYR A 224 -41.58 -23.54 -23.67
CA TYR A 224 -41.82 -23.12 -22.30
C TYR A 224 -41.36 -24.16 -21.28
N TRP A 225 -41.51 -25.45 -21.61
CA TRP A 225 -41.00 -26.53 -20.77
C TRP A 225 -39.46 -26.49 -20.69
N ASP A 226 -38.80 -26.33 -21.84
CA ASP A 226 -37.34 -26.26 -21.92
C ASP A 226 -36.81 -25.07 -21.09
N ILE A 227 -37.42 -23.88 -21.21
CA ILE A 227 -37.06 -22.68 -20.43
C ILE A 227 -37.30 -22.90 -18.92
N ILE A 228 -38.43 -23.48 -18.50
CA ILE A 228 -38.67 -23.80 -17.08
C ILE A 228 -37.64 -24.78 -16.54
N SER A 229 -37.33 -25.82 -17.32
CA SER A 229 -36.37 -26.85 -16.91
C SER A 229 -34.98 -26.25 -16.70
N GLU A 230 -34.53 -25.39 -17.62
CA GLU A 230 -33.25 -24.68 -17.51
C GLU A 230 -33.24 -23.73 -16.30
N ASN A 231 -34.30 -22.95 -16.11
CA ASN A 231 -34.44 -22.07 -14.95
C ASN A 231 -34.45 -22.86 -13.62
N GLN A 232 -35.09 -24.03 -13.60
CA GLN A 232 -35.08 -24.91 -12.43
C GLN A 232 -33.67 -25.41 -12.10
N GLU A 233 -32.88 -25.78 -13.11
CA GLU A 233 -31.50 -26.21 -12.91
C GLU A 233 -30.66 -25.09 -12.29
N HIS A 234 -30.84 -23.86 -12.77
CA HIS A 234 -30.20 -22.68 -12.19
C HIS A 234 -30.58 -22.49 -10.71
N ASN A 235 -31.88 -22.50 -10.39
CA ASN A 235 -32.35 -22.35 -9.00
C ASN A 235 -31.82 -23.44 -8.07
N LYS A 236 -31.70 -24.70 -8.55
CA LYS A 236 -31.07 -25.79 -7.77
C LYS A 236 -29.60 -25.50 -7.48
N SER A 237 -28.86 -24.93 -8.43
CA SER A 237 -27.46 -24.53 -8.22
C SER A 237 -27.34 -23.45 -7.15
N LEU A 238 -28.21 -22.43 -7.21
CA LEU A 238 -28.25 -21.35 -6.22
C LEU A 238 -28.51 -21.88 -4.80
N LEU A 239 -29.47 -22.80 -4.65
CA LEU A 239 -29.78 -23.42 -3.35
C LEU A 239 -28.60 -24.24 -2.81
N LYS A 240 -27.95 -25.05 -3.65
CA LYS A 240 -26.74 -25.79 -3.23
C LYS A 240 -25.62 -24.87 -2.77
N GLY A 241 -25.44 -23.72 -3.42
CA GLY A 241 -24.46 -22.73 -3.00
C GLY A 241 -24.76 -22.09 -1.65
N LEU A 242 -26.04 -21.83 -1.35
CA LEU A 242 -26.49 -21.40 -0.02
C LEU A 242 -26.24 -22.46 1.06
N ASP A 243 -26.61 -23.70 0.78
CA ASP A 243 -26.40 -24.82 1.72
C ASP A 243 -24.91 -24.94 2.06
N LEU A 244 -24.04 -24.90 1.05
CA LEU A 244 -22.59 -24.92 1.24
C LEU A 244 -22.08 -23.72 2.07
N ALA A 245 -22.61 -22.52 1.84
CA ALA A 245 -22.26 -21.34 2.62
C ALA A 245 -22.64 -21.51 4.09
N VAL A 246 -23.86 -22.00 4.38
CA VAL A 246 -24.34 -22.25 5.73
C VAL A 246 -23.48 -23.32 6.42
N GLU A 247 -23.21 -24.43 5.74
CA GLU A 247 -22.32 -25.49 6.25
C GLU A 247 -20.92 -24.94 6.58
N THR A 248 -20.36 -24.12 5.68
CA THR A 248 -19.05 -23.50 5.86
C THR A 248 -19.03 -22.57 7.08
N ILE A 249 -20.08 -21.78 7.28
CA ILE A 249 -20.22 -20.88 8.43
C ILE A 249 -20.30 -21.67 9.73
N GLN A 250 -21.11 -22.72 9.77
CA GLN A 250 -21.34 -23.55 10.94
C GLN A 250 -20.16 -24.49 11.26
N SER A 251 -19.32 -24.82 10.27
CA SER A 251 -18.17 -25.70 10.47
C SER A 251 -17.11 -25.09 11.40
N ASN A 252 -16.56 -25.93 12.28
CA ASN A 252 -15.38 -25.58 13.07
C ASN A 252 -14.12 -25.92 12.26
N LEU A 253 -13.21 -24.95 12.14
CA LEU A 253 -11.94 -25.17 11.46
C LEU A 253 -11.00 -26.04 12.28
N LYS A 254 -10.27 -26.91 11.59
CA LYS A 254 -9.14 -27.66 12.16
C LYS A 254 -7.85 -27.05 11.65
N LEU A 255 -7.35 -26.05 12.38
CA LEU A 255 -6.09 -25.41 12.04
C LEU A 255 -4.92 -26.37 12.32
N ASN A 256 -4.11 -26.61 11.31
CA ASN A 256 -2.93 -27.45 11.40
C ASN A 256 -1.69 -26.66 10.97
N LYS A 257 -0.54 -26.94 11.60
CA LYS A 257 0.74 -26.38 11.16
C LYS A 257 1.14 -27.00 9.82
N ILE A 258 1.23 -26.16 8.80
CA ILE A 258 1.50 -26.56 7.42
C ILE A 258 2.52 -25.61 6.81
N SER A 259 3.43 -26.16 6.00
CA SER A 259 4.40 -25.39 5.23
C SER A 259 3.72 -24.59 4.12
N SER A 260 4.23 -23.39 3.82
CA SER A 260 3.82 -22.59 2.66
C SER A 260 3.96 -23.36 1.34
N ASP A 261 4.92 -24.28 1.22
CA ASP A 261 5.11 -25.08 0.00
C ASP A 261 3.93 -26.03 -0.23
N ASN A 262 3.39 -26.60 0.85
CA ASN A 262 2.18 -27.44 0.77
C ASN A 262 0.96 -26.61 0.34
N LEU A 263 0.82 -25.37 0.82
CA LEU A 263 -0.24 -24.47 0.36
C LEU A 263 -0.08 -24.15 -1.14
N LEU A 264 1.14 -23.81 -1.57
CA LEU A 264 1.43 -23.47 -2.96
C LEU A 264 1.29 -24.66 -3.91
N SER A 265 1.48 -25.89 -3.41
CA SER A 265 1.27 -27.12 -4.20
C SER A 265 -0.18 -27.33 -4.65
N ILE A 266 -1.14 -26.61 -4.07
CA ILE A 266 -2.55 -26.65 -4.46
C ILE A 266 -2.79 -25.84 -5.74
N LEU A 267 -2.00 -24.79 -5.99
CA LEU A 267 -2.25 -23.87 -7.11
C LEU A 267 -2.25 -24.58 -8.49
N PRO A 268 -1.30 -25.50 -8.81
CA PRO A 268 -1.35 -26.24 -10.06
C PRO A 268 -2.61 -27.10 -10.24
N GLU A 269 -3.14 -27.69 -9.16
CA GLU A 269 -4.39 -28.45 -9.23
C GLU A 269 -5.56 -27.54 -9.60
N ILE A 270 -5.66 -26.37 -8.97
CA ILE A 270 -6.71 -25.39 -9.26
C ILE A 270 -6.59 -24.90 -10.71
N VAL A 271 -5.38 -24.56 -11.18
CA VAL A 271 -5.17 -24.14 -12.58
C VAL A 271 -5.66 -25.20 -13.57
N LYS A 272 -5.41 -26.48 -13.29
CA LYS A 272 -5.87 -27.59 -14.13
C LYS A 272 -7.40 -27.68 -14.19
N GLU A 273 -8.11 -27.31 -13.13
CA GLU A 273 -9.57 -27.30 -13.10
C GLU A 273 -10.19 -26.25 -14.03
N PHE A 274 -9.45 -25.17 -14.37
CA PHE A 274 -9.90 -24.05 -15.22
C PHE A 274 -9.27 -24.03 -16.62
N GLN A 275 -8.66 -25.14 -17.05
CA GLN A 275 -7.90 -25.18 -18.28
C GLN A 275 -8.75 -24.85 -19.53
N LEU A 276 -10.01 -25.30 -19.56
CA LEU A 276 -10.92 -25.04 -20.69
C LEU A 276 -11.20 -23.54 -20.83
N GLU A 277 -11.54 -22.88 -19.73
CA GLU A 277 -11.87 -21.45 -19.69
C GLU A 277 -10.65 -20.57 -20.00
N MET A 278 -9.46 -21.02 -19.57
CA MET A 278 -8.19 -20.41 -19.92
C MET A 278 -7.90 -20.50 -21.42
N GLU A 279 -8.14 -21.67 -22.03
CA GLU A 279 -7.95 -21.88 -23.47
C GLU A 279 -8.97 -21.06 -24.30
N GLU A 280 -10.25 -21.06 -23.90
CA GLU A 280 -11.31 -20.30 -24.58
C GLU A 280 -11.04 -18.78 -24.58
N LYS A 281 -10.53 -18.25 -23.47
CA LYS A 281 -10.21 -16.81 -23.35
C LYS A 281 -8.75 -16.46 -23.68
N GLU A 282 -7.94 -17.44 -24.07
CA GLU A 282 -6.50 -17.29 -24.29
C GLU A 282 -5.77 -16.63 -23.09
N ILE A 283 -6.14 -16.99 -21.86
CA ILE A 283 -5.56 -16.45 -20.61
C ILE A 283 -4.35 -17.28 -20.21
N LYS A 284 -3.24 -16.59 -19.90
CA LYS A 284 -2.04 -17.22 -19.32
C LYS A 284 -2.03 -17.04 -17.82
N VAL A 285 -1.95 -18.15 -17.07
CA VAL A 285 -1.78 -18.10 -15.61
C VAL A 285 -0.31 -18.26 -15.26
N ASN A 286 0.24 -17.30 -14.52
CA ASN A 286 1.60 -17.36 -14.00
C ASN A 286 1.57 -17.69 -12.51
N LEU A 287 2.24 -18.78 -12.13
CA LEU A 287 2.33 -19.24 -10.75
C LEU A 287 3.55 -18.63 -10.03
N PRO A 288 3.48 -18.47 -8.69
CA PRO A 288 4.55 -17.83 -7.94
C PRO A 288 5.80 -18.72 -7.88
N VAL A 289 6.97 -18.09 -7.98
CA VAL A 289 8.26 -18.75 -7.73
C VAL A 289 8.78 -18.27 -6.38
N VAL A 290 8.70 -19.14 -5.37
CA VAL A 290 9.07 -18.82 -3.99
C VAL A 290 10.31 -19.61 -3.59
N LYS A 291 11.31 -18.93 -3.02
CA LYS A 291 12.56 -19.55 -2.53
C LYS A 291 12.58 -19.76 -1.02
N GLN A 292 11.65 -19.15 -0.31
CA GLN A 292 11.57 -19.15 1.15
C GLN A 292 10.31 -19.90 1.61
N THR A 293 10.49 -20.86 2.49
CA THR A 293 9.42 -21.65 3.08
C THR A 293 9.12 -21.14 4.49
N VAL A 294 7.84 -21.01 4.84
CA VAL A 294 7.37 -20.58 6.17
C VAL A 294 6.31 -21.54 6.70
N ASN A 295 6.12 -21.56 8.02
CA ASN A 295 5.04 -22.34 8.64
C ASN A 295 3.80 -21.45 8.82
N LEU A 296 2.64 -22.00 8.51
CA LEU A 296 1.34 -21.37 8.66
C LEU A 296 0.43 -22.29 9.48
N GLU A 297 -0.51 -21.72 10.20
CA GLU A 297 -1.53 -22.50 10.94
C GLU A 297 -2.87 -22.36 10.22
N LEU A 298 -3.24 -23.39 9.45
CA LEU A 298 -4.38 -23.29 8.55
C LEU A 298 -5.14 -24.61 8.31
N ASP A 299 -6.37 -24.51 7.81
CA ASP A 299 -7.16 -25.62 7.30
C ASP A 299 -7.06 -25.67 5.77
N LEU A 300 -6.40 -26.70 5.22
CA LEU A 300 -6.11 -26.78 3.78
C LEU A 300 -7.35 -26.81 2.91
N ASN A 301 -8.44 -27.43 3.37
CA ASN A 301 -9.66 -27.53 2.58
C ASN A 301 -10.34 -26.17 2.43
N SER A 302 -10.34 -25.38 3.50
CA SER A 302 -10.81 -24.00 3.49
C SER A 302 -9.94 -23.12 2.59
N LEU A 303 -8.62 -23.26 2.66
CA LEU A 303 -7.71 -22.53 1.77
C LEU A 303 -7.86 -22.93 0.31
N LYS A 304 -8.06 -24.22 0.00
CA LYS A 304 -8.40 -24.68 -1.36
C LYS A 304 -9.70 -24.05 -1.85
N THR A 305 -10.68 -23.87 -0.97
CA THR A 305 -11.96 -23.21 -1.29
C THR A 305 -11.76 -21.72 -1.55
N ILE A 306 -11.00 -21.03 -0.69
CA ILE A 306 -10.64 -19.62 -0.86
C ILE A 306 -9.95 -19.38 -2.21
N LEU A 307 -8.91 -20.15 -2.52
CA LEU A 307 -8.15 -20.01 -3.75
C LEU A 307 -9.03 -20.30 -4.97
N HIS A 308 -9.86 -21.35 -4.92
CA HIS A 308 -10.78 -21.67 -6.01
C HIS A 308 -11.75 -20.50 -6.32
N GLU A 309 -12.29 -19.83 -5.31
CA GLU A 309 -13.17 -18.67 -5.49
C GLU A 309 -12.43 -17.45 -6.07
N ILE A 310 -11.19 -17.21 -5.66
CA ILE A 310 -10.34 -16.15 -6.24
C ILE A 310 -10.07 -16.42 -7.72
N PHE A 311 -9.72 -17.66 -8.07
CA PHE A 311 -9.52 -18.07 -9.47
C PHE A 311 -10.80 -17.97 -10.30
N THR A 312 -11.92 -18.41 -9.74
CA THR A 312 -13.22 -18.36 -10.42
C THR A 312 -13.59 -16.92 -10.75
N ASN A 313 -13.50 -16.00 -9.79
CA ASN A 313 -13.80 -14.59 -10.02
C ASN A 313 -12.75 -13.92 -10.92
N GLY A 314 -11.47 -14.26 -10.74
CA GLY A 314 -10.37 -13.82 -11.57
C GLY A 314 -10.63 -14.12 -13.05
N LEU A 315 -10.68 -15.40 -13.41
CA LEU A 315 -10.83 -15.86 -14.79
C LEU A 315 -12.18 -15.49 -15.42
N LYS A 316 -13.24 -15.41 -14.61
CA LYS A 316 -14.55 -14.94 -15.06
C LYS A 316 -14.49 -13.50 -15.59
N TYR A 317 -13.76 -12.61 -14.93
CA TYR A 317 -13.67 -11.19 -15.29
C TYR A 317 -12.36 -10.79 -15.98
N SER A 318 -11.48 -11.74 -16.27
CA SER A 318 -10.27 -11.52 -17.07
C SER A 318 -10.62 -11.09 -18.50
N LYS A 319 -9.85 -10.13 -19.01
CA LYS A 319 -9.83 -9.76 -20.43
C LYS A 319 -9.29 -10.92 -21.27
N THR A 320 -9.82 -11.10 -22.47
CA THR A 320 -9.29 -12.08 -23.44
C THR A 320 -7.84 -11.76 -23.80
N LYS A 321 -7.00 -12.78 -24.02
CA LYS A 321 -5.56 -12.62 -24.33
C LYS A 321 -4.80 -11.84 -23.26
N SER A 322 -5.08 -12.12 -21.98
CA SER A 322 -4.43 -11.46 -20.85
C SER A 322 -3.70 -12.43 -19.93
N ASN A 323 -3.05 -11.89 -18.91
CA ASN A 323 -2.36 -12.68 -17.90
C ASN A 323 -3.13 -12.64 -16.58
N PHE A 324 -3.09 -13.75 -15.86
CA PHE A 324 -3.51 -13.87 -14.47
C PHE A 324 -2.29 -14.25 -13.64
N ASP A 325 -1.73 -13.27 -12.94
CA ASP A 325 -0.43 -13.40 -12.27
C ASP A 325 -0.62 -13.64 -10.78
N ILE A 326 -0.01 -14.70 -10.26
CA ILE A 326 0.02 -14.98 -8.83
C ILE A 326 1.44 -14.79 -8.32
N PHE A 327 1.58 -14.00 -7.27
CA PHE A 327 2.84 -13.74 -6.60
C PHE A 327 2.70 -13.91 -5.09
N VAL A 328 3.83 -14.19 -4.47
CA VAL A 328 3.95 -14.33 -3.02
C VAL A 328 4.95 -13.30 -2.53
N THR A 329 4.58 -12.59 -1.48
CA THR A 329 5.45 -11.66 -0.76
C THR A 329 5.40 -11.95 0.73
N PHE A 330 6.43 -11.52 1.45
CA PHE A 330 6.51 -11.63 2.90
C PHE A 330 6.56 -10.21 3.46
N VAL A 331 5.58 -9.85 4.28
CA VAL A 331 5.42 -8.48 4.81
C VAL A 331 5.16 -8.59 6.30
N ASP A 332 6.06 -8.07 7.14
CA ASP A 332 5.89 -7.90 8.59
C ASP A 332 5.33 -9.14 9.33
N GLY A 333 5.87 -10.33 9.03
CA GLY A 333 5.43 -11.58 9.66
C GLY A 333 4.17 -12.19 9.04
N TYR A 334 3.71 -11.71 7.89
CA TYR A 334 2.63 -12.29 7.11
C TYR A 334 3.15 -12.90 5.80
N PHE A 335 2.58 -14.04 5.44
CA PHE A 335 2.62 -14.62 4.12
C PHE A 335 1.51 -13.98 3.30
N CYS A 336 1.88 -13.26 2.24
CA CYS A 336 0.94 -12.60 1.34
C CYS A 336 0.90 -13.34 0.01
N LEU A 337 -0.30 -13.76 -0.41
CA LEU A 337 -0.57 -14.31 -1.74
C LEU A 337 -1.46 -13.34 -2.49
N SER A 338 -0.95 -12.81 -3.59
CA SER A 338 -1.64 -11.81 -4.39
C SER A 338 -1.92 -12.36 -5.78
N ALA A 339 -3.17 -12.22 -6.21
CA ALA A 339 -3.65 -12.57 -7.54
C ALA A 339 -3.98 -11.29 -8.31
N LYS A 340 -3.19 -10.98 -9.34
CA LYS A 340 -3.37 -9.83 -10.22
C LYS A 340 -4.05 -10.27 -11.50
N ASN A 341 -5.08 -9.53 -11.88
CA ASN A 341 -5.88 -9.81 -13.06
C ASN A 341 -6.09 -8.56 -13.90
N ASN A 342 -5.92 -8.67 -15.21
CA ASN A 342 -6.32 -7.64 -16.17
C ASN A 342 -7.82 -7.78 -16.45
N ILE A 343 -8.60 -6.78 -16.08
CA ILE A 343 -10.06 -6.85 -16.14
C ILE A 343 -10.61 -6.38 -17.50
N ILE A 344 -11.82 -6.83 -17.82
CA ILE A 344 -12.60 -6.31 -18.95
C ILE A 344 -12.91 -4.83 -18.70
N GLU A 345 -12.62 -3.97 -19.67
CA GLU A 345 -12.96 -2.53 -19.59
C GLU A 345 -14.41 -2.32 -20.04
N ASP A 346 -15.35 -2.65 -19.17
CA ASP A 346 -16.78 -2.38 -19.35
C ASP A 346 -17.30 -1.28 -18.39
N ASP A 347 -18.54 -0.86 -18.55
CA ASP A 347 -19.14 0.15 -17.67
C ASP A 347 -19.25 -0.35 -16.21
N TYR A 348 -19.37 -1.67 -16.01
CA TYR A 348 -19.35 -2.30 -14.70
C TYR A 348 -17.98 -2.20 -14.01
N ALA A 349 -16.88 -2.33 -14.76
CA ALA A 349 -15.52 -2.17 -14.26
C ALA A 349 -15.23 -0.74 -13.77
N LYS A 350 -15.87 0.29 -14.37
CA LYS A 350 -15.76 1.68 -13.87
C LYS A 350 -16.42 1.82 -12.49
N HIS A 351 -17.49 1.07 -12.20
CA HIS A 351 -18.15 1.08 -10.89
C HIS A 351 -17.32 0.40 -9.79
N LEU A 352 -16.32 -0.41 -10.15
CA LEU A 352 -15.40 -1.05 -9.20
C LEU A 352 -14.57 -0.01 -8.41
N LEU A 353 -14.22 1.13 -9.03
CA LEU A 353 -13.41 2.21 -8.43
C LEU A 353 -14.02 2.82 -7.16
N HIS A 354 -15.32 2.63 -6.93
CA HIS A 354 -16.03 3.18 -5.77
C HIS A 354 -16.67 2.12 -4.88
N SER A 355 -16.54 0.83 -5.23
CA SER A 355 -17.33 -0.25 -4.62
C SER A 355 -16.48 -1.41 -4.08
N GLU A 356 -15.15 -1.26 -3.98
CA GLU A 356 -14.22 -2.31 -3.53
C GLU A 356 -14.65 -2.93 -2.19
N LYS A 357 -15.11 -2.10 -1.25
CA LYS A 357 -15.57 -2.53 0.07
C LYS A 357 -16.89 -3.31 0.04
N LYS A 358 -17.72 -3.11 -0.99
CA LYS A 358 -19.00 -3.80 -1.15
C LYS A 358 -18.86 -5.19 -1.77
N LEU A 359 -17.73 -5.48 -2.42
CA LEU A 359 -17.49 -6.76 -3.10
C LEU A 359 -17.49 -7.97 -2.15
N VAL A 360 -17.25 -7.75 -0.86
CA VAL A 360 -17.32 -8.78 0.18
C VAL A 360 -18.68 -8.81 0.89
N GLU A 361 -19.58 -7.86 0.60
CA GLU A 361 -20.93 -7.86 1.19
C GLU A 361 -21.75 -9.04 0.65
N PRO A 362 -22.50 -9.75 1.50
CA PRO A 362 -23.32 -10.87 1.06
C PRO A 362 -24.26 -10.49 -0.08
N PHE A 363 -24.29 -11.36 -1.09
CA PHE A 363 -25.17 -11.26 -2.26
C PHE A 363 -24.93 -10.05 -3.18
N TYR A 364 -23.87 -9.27 -2.93
CA TYR A 364 -23.54 -8.14 -3.77
C TYR A 364 -22.88 -8.60 -5.07
N ARG A 365 -23.36 -8.08 -6.20
CA ARG A 365 -22.78 -8.32 -7.53
C ARG A 365 -22.72 -7.02 -8.31
N ILE A 366 -21.61 -6.82 -9.02
CA ILE A 366 -21.45 -5.70 -9.96
C ILE A 366 -21.86 -6.17 -11.36
N HIS A 367 -21.36 -7.32 -11.78
CA HIS A 367 -21.66 -7.90 -13.09
C HIS A 367 -22.84 -8.87 -13.03
N PRO A 368 -23.58 -9.01 -14.14
CA PRO A 368 -24.56 -10.06 -14.29
C PRO A 368 -23.91 -11.46 -14.24
N PRO A 369 -24.71 -12.52 -14.01
CA PRO A 369 -24.21 -13.89 -13.99
C PRO A 369 -23.59 -14.28 -15.35
N VAL A 370 -22.50 -15.07 -15.32
CA VAL A 370 -21.81 -15.56 -16.53
C VAL A 370 -22.05 -17.06 -16.65
N GLU A 371 -22.81 -17.47 -17.66
CA GLU A 371 -23.33 -18.85 -17.79
C GLU A 371 -22.24 -19.92 -17.87
N SER A 372 -21.14 -19.65 -18.56
CA SER A 372 -20.02 -20.60 -18.69
C SER A 372 -19.36 -20.96 -17.35
N PHE A 373 -19.51 -20.11 -16.32
CA PHE A 373 -18.94 -20.33 -14.99
C PHE A 373 -19.92 -20.94 -13.98
N TYR A 374 -21.18 -21.19 -14.33
CA TYR A 374 -22.19 -21.68 -13.36
C TYR A 374 -21.81 -22.97 -12.67
N LYS A 375 -21.17 -23.91 -13.39
CA LYS A 375 -20.75 -25.19 -12.81
C LYS A 375 -19.52 -25.07 -11.90
N LYS A 376 -18.83 -23.93 -11.94
CA LYS A 376 -17.61 -23.63 -11.17
C LYS A 376 -17.89 -22.75 -9.95
N GLU A 377 -18.91 -21.89 -10.00
CA GLU A 377 -19.30 -21.06 -8.85
C GLU A 377 -19.85 -21.93 -7.70
N LYS A 378 -19.04 -22.22 -6.67
CA LYS A 378 -19.45 -23.10 -5.57
C LYS A 378 -20.55 -22.49 -4.71
N PHE A 379 -20.40 -21.22 -4.33
CA PHE A 379 -21.36 -20.53 -3.46
C PHE A 379 -22.48 -19.81 -4.22
N SER A 380 -22.26 -19.47 -5.49
CA SER A 380 -23.23 -18.73 -6.32
C SER A 380 -23.74 -17.43 -5.64
N LEU A 381 -24.77 -16.78 -6.21
CA LEU A 381 -25.49 -15.62 -5.64
C LEU A 381 -24.66 -14.38 -5.27
N GLY A 382 -23.36 -14.32 -5.56
CA GLY A 382 -22.48 -13.26 -5.05
C GLY A 382 -21.97 -13.51 -3.62
N LEU A 383 -21.95 -14.76 -3.15
CA LEU A 383 -21.41 -15.14 -1.84
C LEU A 383 -19.91 -15.49 -1.86
N GLY A 384 -19.31 -15.71 -3.04
CA GLY A 384 -17.94 -16.22 -3.16
C GLY A 384 -16.90 -15.41 -2.38
N LEU A 385 -16.79 -14.10 -2.66
CA LEU A 385 -15.82 -13.23 -1.97
C LEU A 385 -16.19 -12.99 -0.49
N THR A 386 -17.48 -12.99 -0.15
CA THR A 386 -17.93 -12.97 1.26
C THR A 386 -17.41 -14.19 2.02
N MET A 387 -17.48 -15.38 1.42
CA MET A 387 -16.98 -16.61 2.04
C MET A 387 -15.45 -16.64 2.09
N VAL A 388 -14.77 -16.08 1.08
CA VAL A 388 -13.31 -15.88 1.13
C VAL A 388 -12.92 -15.04 2.34
N ASP A 389 -13.55 -13.88 2.50
CA ASP A 389 -13.28 -12.98 3.63
C ASP A 389 -13.58 -13.66 4.97
N PHE A 390 -14.75 -14.32 5.09
CA PHE A 390 -15.14 -15.04 6.29
C PHE A 390 -14.16 -16.16 6.68
N LEU A 391 -13.78 -17.01 5.72
CA LEU A 391 -12.85 -18.11 5.96
C LEU A 391 -11.47 -17.59 6.34
N LEU A 392 -10.95 -16.56 5.67
CA LEU A 392 -9.66 -15.97 6.00
C LEU A 392 -9.65 -15.37 7.40
N HIS A 393 -10.72 -14.70 7.82
CA HIS A 393 -10.84 -14.23 9.19
C HIS A 393 -10.82 -15.36 10.22
N LYS A 394 -11.45 -16.51 9.95
CA LYS A 394 -11.36 -17.69 10.83
C LYS A 394 -9.92 -18.27 10.91
N HIS A 395 -9.06 -17.93 9.96
CA HIS A 395 -7.63 -18.27 9.95
C HIS A 395 -6.73 -17.17 10.54
N ASN A 396 -7.31 -16.14 11.18
CA ASN A 396 -6.61 -14.91 11.59
C ASN A 396 -5.90 -14.20 10.43
N GLY A 397 -6.34 -14.46 9.21
CA GLY A 397 -5.86 -13.82 8.00
C GLY A 397 -6.73 -12.62 7.60
N MET A 398 -6.33 -11.97 6.51
CA MET A 398 -7.02 -10.83 5.95
C MET A 398 -7.17 -10.98 4.44
N PHE A 399 -8.29 -10.49 3.90
CA PHE A 399 -8.54 -10.40 2.48
C PHE A 399 -8.64 -8.94 2.04
N PHE A 400 -8.06 -8.64 0.88
CA PHE A 400 -8.13 -7.33 0.26
C PHE A 400 -8.39 -7.48 -1.23
N ILE A 401 -9.14 -6.54 -1.79
CA ILE A 401 -9.29 -6.40 -3.23
C ILE A 401 -9.20 -4.93 -3.59
N ARG A 402 -8.33 -4.59 -4.55
CA ARG A 402 -8.10 -3.21 -4.95
C ARG A 402 -7.85 -3.08 -6.44
N ASN A 403 -8.22 -1.95 -7.00
CA ASN A 403 -7.80 -1.55 -8.33
C ASN A 403 -6.33 -1.08 -8.30
N ALA A 404 -5.60 -1.42 -9.35
CA ALA A 404 -4.24 -1.00 -9.57
C ALA A 404 -4.03 -0.68 -11.05
N ILE A 405 -3.00 0.11 -11.36
CA ILE A 405 -2.59 0.39 -12.74
C ILE A 405 -1.33 -0.40 -13.00
N ASP A 406 -1.38 -1.27 -14.01
CA ASP A 406 -0.21 -2.02 -14.43
C ASP A 406 0.74 -1.12 -15.23
N HIS A 407 1.96 -0.95 -14.71
CA HIS A 407 3.04 -0.19 -15.35
C HIS A 407 4.11 -1.10 -15.99
N THR A 408 3.91 -2.43 -15.96
CA THR A 408 4.91 -3.40 -16.43
C THR A 408 4.94 -3.54 -17.95
N THR A 409 3.95 -2.99 -18.66
CA THR A 409 3.91 -2.93 -20.13
C THR A 409 3.82 -1.47 -20.60
N GLU A 410 4.17 -1.19 -21.87
CA GLU A 410 4.13 0.16 -22.44
C GLU A 410 2.71 0.78 -22.43
N ILE A 411 1.68 -0.05 -22.27
CA ILE A 411 0.27 0.35 -22.20
C ILE A 411 -0.16 0.26 -20.73
N LYS A 412 -0.53 1.39 -20.12
CA LYS A 412 -1.16 1.41 -18.79
C LYS A 412 -2.49 0.66 -18.87
N ALA A 413 -2.59 -0.47 -18.19
CA ALA A 413 -3.81 -1.28 -18.15
C ALA A 413 -4.41 -1.27 -16.74
N SER A 414 -5.72 -1.09 -16.63
CA SER A 414 -6.42 -1.26 -15.37
C SER A 414 -6.38 -2.73 -14.95
N CYS A 415 -5.94 -2.99 -13.72
CA CYS A 415 -5.90 -4.33 -13.17
C CYS A 415 -6.52 -4.35 -11.77
N VAL A 416 -6.95 -5.53 -11.35
CA VAL A 416 -7.45 -5.78 -9.99
C VAL A 416 -6.50 -6.73 -9.32
N ILE A 417 -6.14 -6.42 -8.07
CA ILE A 417 -5.31 -7.27 -7.24
C ILE A 417 -6.15 -7.73 -6.05
N ALA A 418 -6.29 -9.04 -5.92
CA ALA A 418 -6.87 -9.70 -4.75
C ALA A 418 -5.73 -10.27 -3.89
N GLU A 419 -5.63 -9.85 -2.63
CA GLU A 419 -4.51 -10.16 -1.74
C GLU A 419 -5.00 -10.87 -0.49
N ILE A 420 -4.31 -11.96 -0.14
CA ILE A 420 -4.57 -12.79 1.03
C ILE A 420 -3.38 -12.68 1.95
N PHE A 421 -3.60 -12.29 3.19
CA PHE A 421 -2.57 -12.25 4.23
C PHE A 421 -2.82 -13.35 5.25
N LEU A 422 -1.81 -14.18 5.50
CA LEU A 422 -1.84 -15.25 6.50
C LEU A 422 -0.70 -15.04 7.49
N PRO A 423 -0.95 -15.12 8.81
CA PRO A 423 0.10 -14.92 9.80
C PRO A 423 1.12 -16.06 9.77
N ILE A 424 2.41 -15.73 9.72
CA ILE A 424 3.50 -16.69 9.81
C ILE A 424 3.65 -17.15 11.25
N GLN A 425 3.76 -18.46 11.42
CA GLN A 425 4.02 -19.08 12.71
C GLN A 425 5.53 -19.27 12.88
N ASN A 426 6.07 -18.70 13.95
CA ASN A 426 7.47 -18.87 14.35
C ASN A 426 7.75 -20.27 14.90
#